data_AF-A0A841P9G9-F1
#
_entry.id   AF-A0A841P9G9-F1
#
_cell.length_a   1.000
_cell.length_b   1.000
_cell.length_c   1.000
_cell.angle_alpha   90.00
_cell.angle_beta   90.00
_cell.angle_gamma   90.00
#
_symmetry.space_group_name_H-M   'P 1'
#
loop_
_entity.id
_entity.type
_entity.pdbx_description
1 polymer ?
#
loop_
_entity_poly.entity_id
_entity_poly.type
_entity_poly.pdbx_seq_one_letter_code
_entity_poly.pdbx_strand_id
1 'polypeptide(L)'
;MVRYSSMEERGERLNIASDHWVGVRRQVLERDGYRCVSCGCELKSREADVHHLLPRSMGGSDELSNLVTLCDGCHASHHPNLAGGLARRALERWAVAIARWLDREGAISEASGNFGPALRLFGLQRFRSGQLPIVLAALAGNSVLVVSPTGSGKTLCFQLPAVLRRGLSIVVSPLKTLMSEQVSDLLKKKVPATFINSDLSGEEKQARFSLLARNAVKLLYIAPERFFVRNQDERERLKRSVPTFLVVDEAHCIDQWGRDFRPEYGRLREVREKLGSPPVLAFTATAGREMQQRILASLGIPDATVFVRDVDRPNIAFLRLRCPPDQRGEEIAALLRLPQLRGQNAMIFVPSVRVGEELQIALAGMGIEIPLYHSRLGTAWDRQELVKRFVGQSKPAVEQIICTNAFGMGLDIPNVRLVIHWQQSASVEDLLQEFGRAGRDGKPSVSAIFHDGQRSSRDANRLKFMAEKTVEGSGLDQGDREAMLEQRCRQIDQVADMLRSASCFRRSITSYFEGDKAMRRPPVSERILEWVFAGRVKKVRLTACCDCCNAEEIKKRGKYGYVARIVGG
;
A
#
# COMPACT_ATOMS: atom_id res chain seq x y z
N MET A 1 -5.81 17.06 62.91
CA MET A 1 -6.61 15.83 62.70
C MET A 1 -7.70 16.23 61.71
N VAL A 2 -7.76 15.80 60.46
CA VAL A 2 -7.59 14.47 59.84
C VAL A 2 -7.09 14.67 58.40
N ARG A 3 -6.24 13.75 57.90
CA ARG A 3 -5.66 13.73 56.55
C ARG A 3 -6.63 13.12 55.53
N TYR A 4 -6.63 13.67 54.32
CA TYR A 4 -7.17 13.09 53.09
C TYR A 4 -6.15 12.14 52.42
N SER A 5 -6.58 10.95 52.01
CA SER A 5 -5.93 10.01 51.05
C SER A 5 -6.94 8.88 50.79
N SER A 6 -7.10 8.23 49.65
CA SER A 6 -6.66 8.35 48.25
C SER A 6 -7.63 7.46 47.45
N MET A 7 -7.94 7.83 46.21
CA MET A 7 -8.63 6.95 45.25
C MET A 7 -7.56 6.14 44.48
N GLU A 8 -7.36 4.87 44.83
CA GLU A 8 -6.39 3.96 44.18
C GLU A 8 -6.94 2.53 43.95
N GLU A 9 -8.23 2.34 43.63
CA GLU A 9 -8.83 0.98 43.58
C GLU A 9 -9.03 0.35 42.19
N ARG A 10 -8.46 0.88 41.10
CA ARG A 10 -8.64 0.27 39.75
C ARG A 10 -7.37 -0.31 39.10
N GLY A 11 -6.22 -0.23 39.75
CA GLY A 11 -4.94 -0.72 39.22
C GLY A 11 -4.54 -2.15 39.62
N GLU A 12 -5.00 -2.66 40.76
CA GLU A 12 -4.47 -3.90 41.34
C GLU A 12 -5.17 -5.20 40.89
N ARG A 13 -6.43 -5.15 40.47
CA ARG A 13 -7.20 -6.38 40.14
C ARG A 13 -6.72 -7.14 38.91
N LEU A 14 -5.95 -6.52 38.01
CA LEU A 14 -5.49 -7.17 36.78
C LEU A 14 -4.22 -8.02 36.95
N ASN A 15 -3.39 -7.78 37.98
CA ASN A 15 -2.18 -8.56 38.24
C ASN A 15 -2.40 -9.75 39.19
N ILE A 16 -3.38 -9.68 40.10
CA ILE A 16 -3.63 -10.77 41.07
C ILE A 16 -4.20 -12.01 40.37
N ALA A 17 -5.03 -11.83 39.34
CA ALA A 17 -5.64 -12.92 38.59
C ALA A 17 -4.63 -13.74 37.77
N SER A 18 -3.56 -13.11 37.26
CA SER A 18 -2.51 -13.82 36.50
C SER A 18 -1.61 -14.65 37.40
N ASP A 19 -1.27 -14.15 38.59
CA ASP A 19 -0.41 -14.87 39.55
C ASP A 19 -1.15 -16.06 40.17
N HIS A 20 -2.45 -15.90 40.47
CA HIS A 20 -3.29 -17.00 40.95
C HIS A 20 -3.40 -18.14 39.91
N TRP A 21 -3.64 -17.81 38.64
CA TRP A 21 -3.74 -18.83 37.59
C TRP A 21 -2.41 -19.55 37.32
N VAL A 22 -1.27 -18.84 37.42
CA VAL A 22 0.05 -19.48 37.31
C VAL A 22 0.27 -20.50 38.45
N GLY A 23 -0.21 -20.18 39.66
CA GLY A 23 -0.19 -21.10 40.81
C GLY A 23 -1.08 -22.33 40.59
N VAL A 24 -2.36 -22.11 40.22
CA VAL A 24 -3.32 -23.19 39.95
C VAL A 24 -2.83 -24.10 38.82
N ARG A 25 -2.32 -23.51 37.72
CA ARG A 25 -1.77 -24.27 36.60
C ARG A 25 -0.62 -25.18 37.03
N ARG A 26 0.28 -24.69 37.90
CA ARG A 26 1.38 -25.51 38.42
C ARG A 26 0.86 -26.69 39.24
N GLN A 27 -0.09 -26.45 40.13
CA GLN A 27 -0.71 -27.48 40.97
C GLN A 27 -1.40 -28.57 40.14
N VAL A 28 -2.11 -28.21 39.06
CA VAL A 28 -2.74 -29.19 38.16
C VAL A 28 -1.70 -30.05 37.45
N LEU A 29 -0.62 -29.45 36.94
CA LEU A 29 0.45 -30.18 36.25
C LEU A 29 1.21 -31.13 37.18
N GLU A 30 1.50 -30.69 38.40
CA GLU A 30 2.16 -31.51 39.42
C GLU A 30 1.26 -32.67 39.87
N ARG A 31 -0.03 -32.42 40.09
CA ARG A 31 -1.03 -33.45 40.42
C ARG A 31 -1.10 -34.52 39.34
N ASP A 32 -1.13 -34.10 38.07
CA ASP A 32 -1.24 -35.02 36.92
C ASP A 32 0.12 -35.62 36.50
N GLY A 33 1.18 -35.38 37.29
CA GLY A 33 2.51 -35.95 37.04
C GLY A 33 3.13 -35.52 35.71
N TYR A 34 2.76 -34.33 35.20
CA TYR A 34 3.13 -33.83 33.88
C TYR A 34 2.78 -34.82 32.74
N ARG A 35 1.70 -35.60 32.88
CA ARG A 35 1.20 -36.50 31.84
C ARG A 35 -0.17 -36.05 31.34
N CYS A 36 -0.44 -36.33 30.07
CA CYS A 36 -1.77 -36.13 29.53
C CYS A 36 -2.75 -37.10 30.18
N VAL A 37 -3.81 -36.60 30.82
CA VAL A 37 -4.84 -37.43 31.46
C VAL A 37 -5.63 -38.26 30.44
N SER A 38 -5.71 -37.80 29.18
CA SER A 38 -6.46 -38.49 28.13
C SER A 38 -5.66 -39.61 27.43
N CYS A 39 -4.40 -39.37 27.05
CA CYS A 39 -3.61 -40.32 26.26
C CYS A 39 -2.34 -40.85 26.97
N GLY A 40 -2.04 -40.38 28.18
CA GLY A 40 -0.94 -40.88 29.01
C GLY A 40 0.48 -40.44 28.60
N CYS A 41 0.64 -39.67 27.53
CA CYS A 41 1.97 -39.22 27.10
C CYS A 41 2.60 -38.25 28.11
N GLU A 42 3.93 -38.29 28.23
CA GLU A 42 4.68 -37.33 29.04
C GLU A 42 4.73 -35.96 28.35
N LEU A 43 4.56 -34.91 29.14
CA LEU A 43 4.49 -33.54 28.67
C LEU A 43 5.60 -32.70 29.30
N LYS A 44 6.28 -31.92 28.48
CA LYS A 44 7.13 -30.85 29.00
C LYS A 44 6.24 -29.73 29.52
N SER A 45 6.62 -29.06 30.60
CA SER A 45 5.79 -28.02 31.27
C SER A 45 5.33 -26.87 30.35
N ARG A 46 6.02 -26.63 29.23
CA ARG A 46 5.68 -25.64 28.19
C ARG A 46 4.70 -26.16 27.12
N GLU A 47 4.53 -27.46 26.98
CA GLU A 47 3.71 -28.14 25.97
C GLU A 47 2.41 -28.71 26.58
N ALA A 48 2.22 -28.53 27.89
CA ALA A 48 1.06 -29.00 28.62
C ALA A 48 0.01 -27.89 28.76
N ASP A 49 -1.22 -28.19 28.36
CA ASP A 49 -2.38 -27.33 28.55
C ASP A 49 -3.21 -27.80 29.75
N VAL A 50 -3.83 -26.87 30.46
CA VAL A 50 -4.80 -27.14 31.52
C VAL A 50 -6.19 -26.85 30.98
N HIS A 51 -7.07 -27.85 31.03
CA HIS A 51 -8.40 -27.83 30.45
C HIS A 51 -9.48 -27.96 31.52
N HIS A 52 -10.58 -27.22 31.37
CA HIS A 52 -11.75 -27.32 32.23
C HIS A 52 -12.64 -28.50 31.82
N LEU A 53 -12.95 -29.42 32.75
CA LEU A 53 -13.89 -30.52 32.53
C LEU A 53 -15.31 -30.00 32.29
N LEU A 54 -15.77 -29.07 33.14
CA LEU A 54 -16.95 -28.25 32.92
C LEU A 54 -16.51 -26.86 32.44
N PRO A 55 -16.87 -26.42 31.21
CA PRO A 55 -16.45 -25.12 30.68
C PRO A 55 -16.93 -23.95 31.56
N ARG A 56 -16.14 -22.87 31.63
CA ARG A 56 -16.52 -21.63 32.34
C ARG A 56 -17.84 -21.02 31.83
N SER A 57 -18.12 -21.15 30.53
CA SER A 57 -19.38 -20.70 29.93
C SER A 57 -20.61 -21.47 30.43
N MET A 58 -20.40 -22.63 31.04
CA MET A 58 -21.41 -23.46 31.67
C MET A 58 -21.28 -23.46 33.21
N GLY A 59 -20.58 -22.46 33.78
CA GLY A 59 -20.44 -22.29 35.22
C GLY A 59 -19.25 -23.05 35.86
N GLY A 60 -18.34 -23.60 35.06
CA GLY A 60 -17.14 -24.27 35.57
C GLY A 60 -16.20 -23.34 36.34
N SER A 61 -15.74 -23.79 37.51
CA SER A 61 -14.78 -23.09 38.37
C SER A 61 -13.32 -23.39 37.99
N ASP A 62 -12.37 -22.61 38.54
CA ASP A 62 -10.93 -22.85 38.44
C ASP A 62 -10.39 -23.75 39.57
N GLU A 63 -11.27 -24.50 40.24
CA GLU A 63 -10.86 -25.47 41.25
C GLU A 63 -10.12 -26.65 40.60
N LEU A 64 -9.13 -27.20 41.31
CA LEU A 64 -8.31 -28.30 40.80
C LEU A 64 -9.17 -29.48 40.32
N SER A 65 -10.27 -29.77 41.01
CA SER A 65 -11.23 -30.84 40.65
C SER A 65 -11.86 -30.67 39.27
N ASN A 66 -11.99 -29.44 38.77
CA ASN A 66 -12.57 -29.13 37.46
C ASN A 66 -11.49 -28.95 36.37
N LEU A 67 -10.21 -29.11 36.70
CA LEU A 67 -9.08 -28.88 35.80
C LEU A 67 -8.31 -30.16 35.56
N VAL A 68 -7.88 -30.40 34.32
CA VAL A 68 -7.05 -31.55 33.94
C VAL A 68 -5.93 -31.16 32.97
N THR A 69 -4.83 -31.89 33.03
CA THR A 69 -3.70 -31.73 32.12
C THR A 69 -3.93 -32.51 30.82
N LEU A 70 -3.85 -31.83 29.68
CA LEU A 70 -3.96 -32.44 28.35
C LEU A 70 -2.79 -32.03 27.45
N CYS A 71 -2.42 -32.93 26.52
CA CYS A 71 -1.51 -32.59 25.43
C CYS A 71 -2.23 -31.73 24.38
N ASP A 72 -1.47 -30.96 23.59
CA ASP A 72 -1.99 -30.14 22.47
C ASP A 72 -3.03 -30.88 21.61
N GLY A 73 -2.78 -32.16 21.31
CA GLY A 73 -3.65 -32.99 20.47
C GLY A 73 -4.98 -33.36 21.14
N CYS A 74 -4.93 -33.80 22.40
CA CYS A 74 -6.15 -34.18 23.15
C CYS A 74 -6.94 -32.94 23.60
N HIS A 75 -6.26 -31.85 23.92
CA HIS A 75 -6.93 -30.58 24.20
C HIS A 75 -7.69 -30.07 22.96
N ALA A 76 -7.10 -30.23 21.77
CA ALA A 76 -7.75 -29.87 20.51
C ALA A 76 -9.01 -30.69 20.20
N SER A 77 -9.04 -31.98 20.56
CA SER A 77 -10.19 -32.85 20.29
C SER A 77 -11.44 -32.48 21.10
N HIS A 78 -11.27 -31.83 22.25
CA HIS A 78 -12.39 -31.32 23.06
C HIS A 78 -12.97 -30.00 22.53
N HIS A 79 -12.33 -29.37 21.54
CA HIS A 79 -12.77 -28.11 20.93
C HIS A 79 -12.85 -28.19 19.39
N PRO A 80 -13.90 -28.80 18.82
CA PRO A 80 -14.01 -29.04 17.38
C PRO A 80 -14.00 -27.76 16.50
N ASN A 81 -14.49 -26.62 16.99
CA ASN A 81 -14.38 -25.33 16.28
C ASN A 81 -12.99 -24.67 16.41
N LEU A 82 -12.11 -25.14 17.30
CA LEU A 82 -10.69 -24.80 17.38
C LEU A 82 -9.80 -25.78 16.59
N ALA A 83 -10.27 -27.00 16.29
CA ALA A 83 -9.52 -28.02 15.55
C ALA A 83 -9.08 -27.53 14.15
N GLY A 84 -9.92 -26.78 13.43
CA GLY A 84 -9.54 -26.15 12.16
C GLY A 84 -8.46 -25.06 12.31
N GLY A 85 -8.40 -24.40 13.47
CA GLY A 85 -7.36 -23.43 13.81
C GLY A 85 -6.06 -24.07 14.30
N LEU A 86 -6.14 -25.20 15.02
CA LEU A 86 -4.99 -25.93 15.57
C LEU A 86 -4.31 -26.82 14.53
N ALA A 87 -5.06 -27.53 13.67
CA ALA A 87 -4.52 -28.23 12.51
C ALA A 87 -3.80 -27.25 11.56
N ARG A 88 -4.40 -26.06 11.38
CA ARG A 88 -3.77 -24.98 10.63
C ARG A 88 -2.50 -24.45 11.31
N ARG A 89 -2.49 -24.23 12.62
CA ARG A 89 -1.28 -23.84 13.36
C ARG A 89 -0.19 -24.91 13.31
N ALA A 90 -0.56 -26.19 13.39
CA ALA A 90 0.37 -27.32 13.23
C ALA A 90 0.97 -27.34 11.82
N LEU A 91 0.15 -27.16 10.79
CA LEU A 91 0.58 -27.06 9.40
C LEU A 91 1.43 -25.79 9.13
N GLU A 92 1.09 -24.65 9.73
CA GLU A 92 1.87 -23.41 9.69
C GLU A 92 3.24 -23.60 10.36
N ARG A 93 3.30 -24.22 11.55
CA ARG A 93 4.55 -24.55 12.26
C ARG A 93 5.42 -25.52 11.46
N TRP A 94 4.82 -26.58 10.93
CA TRP A 94 5.50 -27.59 10.11
C TRP A 94 6.06 -26.99 8.82
N ALA A 95 5.28 -26.17 8.12
CA ALA A 95 5.71 -25.51 6.90
C ALA A 95 6.89 -24.56 7.14
N VAL A 96 6.90 -23.80 8.23
CA VAL A 96 8.06 -22.97 8.60
C VAL A 96 9.28 -23.82 8.96
N ALA A 97 9.09 -24.91 9.70
CA ALA A 97 10.19 -25.81 10.06
C ALA A 97 10.86 -26.45 8.83
N ILE A 98 10.06 -26.95 7.88
CA ILE A 98 10.57 -27.50 6.62
C ILE A 98 11.19 -26.42 5.75
N ALA A 99 10.55 -25.25 5.63
CA ALA A 99 11.08 -24.18 4.82
C ALA A 99 12.46 -23.73 5.36
N ARG A 100 12.63 -23.60 6.69
CA ARG A 100 13.93 -23.34 7.33
C ARG A 100 14.94 -24.46 7.07
N TRP A 101 14.53 -25.72 7.14
CA TRP A 101 15.43 -26.85 6.86
C TRP A 101 15.91 -26.87 5.40
N LEU A 102 15.05 -26.52 4.46
CA LEU A 102 15.37 -26.43 3.03
C LEU A 102 16.13 -25.15 2.63
N ASP A 103 16.10 -24.13 3.48
CA ASP A 103 16.69 -22.83 3.23
C ASP A 103 18.19 -22.81 3.54
N ARG A 104 18.99 -23.16 2.52
CA ARG A 104 20.45 -23.18 2.60
C ARG A 104 21.09 -21.78 2.69
N GLU A 105 20.34 -20.72 2.37
CA GLU A 105 20.83 -19.33 2.33
C GLU A 105 20.48 -18.54 3.62
N GLY A 106 19.69 -19.12 4.54
CA GLY A 106 19.33 -18.48 5.81
C GLY A 106 18.37 -17.28 5.68
N ALA A 107 17.64 -17.19 4.57
CA ALA A 107 16.65 -16.14 4.30
C ALA A 107 15.40 -16.21 5.22
N ILE A 108 15.08 -17.37 5.80
CA ILE A 108 13.90 -17.60 6.63
C ILE A 108 14.27 -17.47 8.10
N SER A 109 14.02 -16.28 8.65
CA SER A 109 14.26 -15.98 10.06
C SER A 109 13.34 -16.75 11.01
N GLU A 110 13.72 -16.83 12.31
CA GLU A 110 12.88 -17.43 13.36
C GLU A 110 11.53 -16.72 13.53
N ALA A 111 11.50 -15.41 13.24
CA ALA A 111 10.29 -14.60 13.31
C ALA A 111 9.21 -15.06 12.32
N SER A 112 9.57 -15.81 11.28
CA SER A 112 8.65 -16.39 10.28
C SER A 112 7.70 -17.43 10.90
N GLY A 113 8.06 -18.03 12.04
CA GLY A 113 7.19 -18.95 12.80
C GLY A 113 5.91 -18.29 13.34
N ASN A 114 5.89 -16.95 13.38
CA ASN A 114 4.79 -16.17 13.94
C ASN A 114 3.87 -15.53 12.89
N PHE A 115 3.97 -15.91 11.61
CA PHE A 115 3.11 -15.36 10.56
C PHE A 115 1.62 -15.53 10.84
N GLY A 116 1.19 -16.72 11.28
CA GLY A 116 -0.21 -16.99 11.57
C GLY A 116 -0.80 -16.05 12.64
N PRO A 117 -0.21 -15.97 13.86
CA PRO A 117 -0.62 -15.01 14.89
C PRO A 117 -0.55 -13.55 14.43
N ALA A 118 0.52 -13.17 13.73
CA ALA A 118 0.71 -11.79 13.31
C ALA A 118 -0.31 -11.38 12.24
N LEU A 119 -0.61 -12.23 11.25
CA LEU A 119 -1.68 -11.97 10.28
C LEU A 119 -3.05 -11.80 10.96
N ARG A 120 -3.36 -12.63 11.97
CA ARG A 120 -4.61 -12.50 12.74
C ARG A 120 -4.71 -11.18 13.49
N LEU A 121 -3.61 -10.65 14.02
CA LEU A 121 -3.56 -9.31 14.63
C LEU A 121 -3.96 -8.22 13.63
N PHE A 122 -3.62 -8.40 12.35
CA PHE A 122 -4.01 -7.50 11.26
C PHE A 122 -5.40 -7.82 10.67
N GLY A 123 -6.16 -8.76 11.26
CA GLY A 123 -7.47 -9.17 10.75
C GLY A 123 -7.39 -10.00 9.47
N LEU A 124 -6.22 -10.56 9.16
CA LEU A 124 -5.96 -11.30 7.94
C LEU A 124 -5.77 -12.79 8.23
N GLN A 125 -6.21 -13.62 7.28
CA GLN A 125 -5.95 -15.05 7.33
C GLN A 125 -4.71 -15.41 6.51
N ARG A 126 -4.49 -14.79 5.36
CA ARG A 126 -3.40 -15.11 4.44
C ARG A 126 -2.83 -13.83 3.85
N PHE A 127 -1.57 -13.89 3.43
CA PHE A 127 -0.97 -12.91 2.54
C PHE A 127 -1.74 -12.87 1.22
N ARG A 128 -1.85 -11.68 0.65
CA ARG A 128 -2.12 -11.53 -0.77
C ARG A 128 -0.91 -12.05 -1.55
N SER A 129 -1.14 -12.40 -2.81
CA SER A 129 -0.08 -12.83 -3.74
C SER A 129 1.14 -11.93 -3.61
N GLY A 130 2.33 -12.53 -3.64
CA GLY A 130 3.65 -11.89 -3.62
C GLY A 130 3.97 -10.96 -2.45
N GLN A 131 3.13 -10.85 -1.41
CA GLN A 131 3.49 -10.10 -0.20
C GLN A 131 4.53 -10.86 0.64
N LEU A 132 4.42 -12.19 0.66
CA LEU A 132 5.29 -13.05 1.43
C LEU A 132 6.79 -12.90 1.08
N PRO A 133 7.21 -12.93 -0.21
CA PRO A 133 8.60 -12.66 -0.59
C PRO A 133 9.17 -11.37 0.00
N ILE A 134 8.38 -10.29 -0.01
CA ILE A 134 8.77 -8.98 0.52
C ILE A 134 8.97 -9.05 2.03
N VAL A 135 8.02 -9.67 2.74
CA VAL A 135 8.08 -9.83 4.19
C VAL A 135 9.26 -10.71 4.61
N LEU A 136 9.54 -11.79 3.87
CA LEU A 136 10.70 -12.66 4.12
C LEU A 136 12.00 -11.87 3.94
N ALA A 137 12.16 -11.13 2.84
CA ALA A 137 13.33 -10.29 2.62
C ALA A 137 13.53 -9.25 3.74
N ALA A 138 12.45 -8.58 4.17
CA ALA A 138 12.50 -7.64 5.29
C ALA A 138 12.91 -8.34 6.61
N LEU A 139 12.34 -9.51 6.90
CA LEU A 139 12.68 -10.28 8.10
C LEU A 139 14.09 -10.87 8.10
N ALA A 140 14.66 -11.15 6.93
CA ALA A 140 16.08 -11.49 6.75
C ALA A 140 17.00 -10.28 7.04
N GLY A 141 16.46 -9.06 7.08
CA GLY A 141 17.22 -7.83 7.31
C GLY A 141 17.74 -7.19 6.03
N ASN A 142 17.23 -7.62 4.88
CA ASN A 142 17.60 -7.02 3.59
C ASN A 142 16.86 -5.69 3.40
N SER A 143 17.53 -4.74 2.76
CA SER A 143 16.85 -3.55 2.25
C SER A 143 16.06 -3.92 0.99
N VAL A 144 14.87 -3.33 0.84
CA VAL A 144 13.97 -3.62 -0.28
C VAL A 144 13.37 -2.35 -0.86
N LEU A 145 13.11 -2.37 -2.17
CA LEU A 145 12.26 -1.40 -2.84
C LEU A 145 11.06 -2.13 -3.43
N VAL A 146 9.86 -1.71 -3.06
CA VAL A 146 8.60 -2.29 -3.53
C VAL A 146 7.88 -1.28 -4.40
N VAL A 147 7.77 -1.60 -5.68
CA VAL A 147 6.97 -0.86 -6.67
C VAL A 147 5.70 -1.66 -6.93
N SER A 148 4.57 -1.15 -6.47
CA SER A 148 3.28 -1.83 -6.59
C SER A 148 2.18 -0.79 -6.54
N PRO A 149 1.04 -0.92 -7.24
CA PRO A 149 -0.03 0.10 -7.22
C PRO A 149 -0.62 0.34 -5.82
N THR A 150 -1.36 1.44 -5.66
CA THR A 150 -2.13 1.69 -4.43
C THR A 150 -3.19 0.60 -4.24
N GLY A 151 -3.52 0.29 -2.97
CA GLY A 151 -4.48 -0.78 -2.65
C GLY A 151 -3.94 -2.22 -2.73
N SER A 152 -2.71 -2.45 -3.18
CA SER A 152 -2.10 -3.79 -3.23
C SER A 152 -1.74 -4.38 -1.86
N GLY A 153 -1.78 -3.56 -0.81
CA GLY A 153 -1.46 -3.96 0.57
C GLY A 153 0.00 -3.73 0.96
N LYS A 154 0.67 -2.73 0.36
CA LYS A 154 2.04 -2.30 0.71
C LYS A 154 2.24 -2.09 2.21
N THR A 155 1.23 -1.52 2.88
CA THR A 155 1.27 -1.25 4.32
C THR A 155 1.56 -2.49 5.16
N LEU A 156 0.93 -3.63 4.86
CA LEU A 156 1.17 -4.87 5.57
C LEU A 156 2.62 -5.34 5.42
N CYS A 157 3.23 -5.13 4.25
CA CYS A 157 4.56 -5.59 3.92
C CYS A 157 5.66 -4.93 4.78
N PHE A 158 5.42 -3.78 5.40
CA PHE A 158 6.32 -3.20 6.40
C PHE A 158 5.79 -3.28 7.83
N GLN A 159 4.47 -3.19 8.05
CA GLN A 159 3.90 -3.27 9.39
C GLN A 159 4.08 -4.66 10.02
N LEU A 160 3.90 -5.72 9.23
CA LEU A 160 4.06 -7.08 9.73
C LEU A 160 5.50 -7.38 10.17
N PRO A 161 6.54 -7.14 9.35
CA PRO A 161 7.92 -7.35 9.81
C PRO A 161 8.32 -6.40 10.96
N ALA A 162 7.82 -5.16 10.99
CA ALA A 162 8.04 -4.24 12.11
C ALA A 162 7.48 -4.76 13.44
N VAL A 163 6.32 -5.41 13.42
CA VAL A 163 5.72 -6.05 14.60
C VAL A 163 6.49 -7.31 15.00
N LEU A 164 6.91 -8.11 14.02
CA LEU A 164 7.57 -9.39 14.24
C LEU A 164 9.02 -9.25 14.73
N ARG A 165 9.72 -8.17 14.37
CA ARG A 165 11.06 -7.89 14.91
C ARG A 165 11.00 -7.15 16.24
N ARG A 166 12.03 -7.34 17.06
CA ARG A 166 12.26 -6.58 18.29
C ARG A 166 12.79 -5.19 17.94
N GLY A 167 12.43 -4.18 18.74
CA GLY A 167 12.82 -2.78 18.51
C GLY A 167 11.73 -1.93 17.87
N LEU A 168 12.11 -0.68 17.54
CA LEU A 168 11.30 0.36 16.92
C LEU A 168 11.48 0.35 15.40
N SER A 169 10.41 0.57 14.64
CA SER A 169 10.50 0.90 13.21
C SER A 169 10.09 2.36 12.99
N ILE A 170 10.86 3.10 12.21
CA ILE A 170 10.53 4.48 11.84
C ILE A 170 9.96 4.49 10.44
N VAL A 171 8.79 5.10 10.26
CA VAL A 171 8.07 5.22 8.99
C VAL A 171 8.05 6.67 8.55
N VAL A 172 8.81 6.99 7.52
CA VAL A 172 8.80 8.30 6.86
C VAL A 172 7.66 8.33 5.85
N SER A 173 6.75 9.30 5.97
CA SER A 173 5.60 9.46 5.07
C SER A 173 5.41 10.95 4.71
N PRO A 174 4.95 11.31 3.50
CA PRO A 174 4.80 12.70 3.10
C PRO A 174 3.46 13.32 3.52
N LEU A 175 2.48 12.53 3.97
CA LEU A 175 1.13 13.02 4.24
C LEU A 175 0.79 12.90 5.73
N LYS A 176 0.65 14.05 6.40
CA LYS A 176 0.34 14.11 7.85
C LYS A 176 -0.98 13.43 8.18
N THR A 177 -2.02 13.63 7.35
CA THR A 177 -3.33 13.00 7.53
C THR A 177 -3.23 11.47 7.47
N LEU A 178 -2.45 10.95 6.51
CA LEU A 178 -2.23 9.52 6.35
C LEU A 178 -1.51 8.93 7.57
N MET A 179 -0.54 9.65 8.17
CA MET A 179 0.12 9.20 9.40
C MET A 179 -0.89 8.98 10.53
N SER A 180 -1.80 9.94 10.73
CA SER A 180 -2.80 9.88 11.80
C SER A 180 -3.75 8.70 11.60
N GLU A 181 -4.22 8.47 10.38
CA GLU A 181 -5.07 7.34 10.01
C GLU A 181 -4.36 6.00 10.26
N GLN A 182 -3.10 5.87 9.81
CA GLN A 182 -2.31 4.65 9.99
C GLN A 182 -2.05 4.34 11.47
N VAL A 183 -1.73 5.35 12.27
CA VAL A 183 -1.54 5.18 13.72
C VAL A 183 -2.85 4.80 14.41
N SER A 184 -3.96 5.46 14.09
CA SER A 184 -5.29 5.11 14.61
C SER A 184 -5.63 3.65 14.33
N ASP A 185 -5.38 3.19 13.11
CA ASP A 185 -5.66 1.81 12.70
C ASP A 185 -4.73 0.76 13.33
N LEU A 186 -3.50 1.12 13.67
CA LEU A 186 -2.59 0.27 14.44
C LEU A 186 -3.01 0.19 15.92
N LEU A 187 -3.40 1.32 16.52
CA LEU A 187 -3.86 1.38 17.91
C LEU A 187 -5.17 0.60 18.12
N LYS A 188 -6.11 0.65 17.16
CA LYS A 188 -7.31 -0.22 17.17
C LYS A 188 -6.95 -1.71 17.21
N LYS A 189 -5.87 -2.09 16.53
CA LYS A 189 -5.31 -3.46 16.51
C LYS A 189 -4.40 -3.75 17.71
N LYS A 190 -4.34 -2.85 18.70
CA LYS A 190 -3.49 -2.95 19.90
C LYS A 190 -1.98 -3.00 19.60
N VAL A 191 -1.57 -2.51 18.42
CA VAL A 191 -0.15 -2.34 18.09
C VAL A 191 0.32 -0.97 18.59
N PRO A 192 1.35 -0.90 19.46
CA PRO A 192 1.86 0.38 19.95
C PRO A 192 2.47 1.20 18.81
N ALA A 193 1.79 2.27 18.41
CA ALA A 193 2.24 3.15 17.35
C ALA A 193 1.98 4.61 17.72
N THR A 194 2.80 5.50 17.20
CA THR A 194 2.64 6.95 17.37
C THR A 194 3.12 7.70 16.13
N PHE A 195 2.84 8.99 16.05
CA PHE A 195 3.36 9.87 15.01
C PHE A 195 3.97 11.15 15.60
N ILE A 196 4.95 11.72 14.91
CA ILE A 196 5.52 13.03 15.24
C ILE A 196 5.51 13.91 13.98
N ASN A 197 4.76 15.00 14.04
CA ASN A 197 4.68 16.00 12.96
C ASN A 197 4.70 17.43 13.54
N SER A 198 4.60 18.44 12.67
CA SER A 198 4.63 19.85 13.09
C SER A 198 3.34 20.33 13.77
N ASP A 199 2.21 19.64 13.61
CA ASP A 199 0.90 20.08 14.11
C ASP A 199 0.70 19.78 15.60
N LEU A 200 1.54 18.91 16.18
CA LEU A 200 1.48 18.55 17.60
C LEU A 200 1.99 19.69 18.50
N SER A 201 1.34 19.85 19.65
CA SER A 201 1.78 20.76 20.70
C SER A 201 3.12 20.33 21.31
N GLY A 202 3.79 21.24 22.04
CA GLY A 202 5.05 20.92 22.72
C GLY A 202 4.90 19.80 23.75
N GLU A 203 3.83 19.84 24.54
CA GLU A 203 3.50 18.83 25.55
C GLU A 203 3.22 17.46 24.92
N GLU A 204 2.44 17.47 23.84
CA GLU A 204 2.12 16.30 23.04
C GLU A 204 3.36 15.62 22.44
N LYS A 205 4.33 16.41 21.94
CA LYS A 205 5.61 15.90 21.47
C LYS A 205 6.40 15.31 22.63
N GLN A 206 6.47 16.00 23.76
CA GLN A 206 7.21 15.57 24.93
C GLN A 206 6.71 14.21 25.45
N ALA A 207 5.39 14.03 25.53
CA ALA A 207 4.77 12.77 25.92
C ALA A 207 5.15 11.62 24.97
N ARG A 208 5.07 11.85 23.66
CA ARG A 208 5.43 10.84 22.64
C ARG A 208 6.92 10.48 22.67
N PHE A 209 7.81 11.46 22.84
CA PHE A 209 9.23 11.18 23.01
C PHE A 209 9.56 10.44 24.32
N SER A 210 8.77 10.65 25.38
CA SER A 210 8.88 9.88 26.62
C SER A 210 8.54 8.40 26.39
N LEU A 211 7.51 8.10 25.58
CA LEU A 211 7.19 6.74 25.17
C LEU A 211 8.31 6.09 24.34
N LEU A 212 8.93 6.86 23.43
CA LEU A 212 10.08 6.38 22.65
C LEU A 212 11.28 6.04 23.56
N ALA A 213 11.60 6.91 24.52
CA ALA A 213 12.70 6.67 25.46
C ALA A 213 12.49 5.43 26.34
N ARG A 214 11.23 5.03 26.58
CA ARG A 214 10.84 3.83 27.33
C ARG A 214 10.71 2.58 26.45
N ASN A 215 11.05 2.65 25.16
CA ASN A 215 10.84 1.56 24.19
C ASN A 215 9.39 1.05 24.12
N ALA A 216 8.41 1.93 24.41
CA ALA A 216 6.99 1.57 24.47
C ALA A 216 6.28 1.61 23.11
N VAL A 217 7.01 1.88 22.03
CA VAL A 217 6.46 2.10 20.67
C VAL A 217 7.10 1.11 19.69
N LYS A 218 6.27 0.49 18.85
CA LYS A 218 6.72 -0.38 17.76
C LYS A 218 6.88 0.35 16.43
N LEU A 219 5.97 1.28 16.13
CA LEU A 219 6.02 2.07 14.90
C LEU A 219 5.94 3.56 15.21
N LEU A 220 6.92 4.33 14.73
CA LEU A 220 6.92 5.78 14.76
C LEU A 220 6.74 6.32 13.34
N TYR A 221 5.60 6.95 13.07
CA TYR A 221 5.38 7.69 11.83
C TYR A 221 5.94 9.10 11.96
N ILE A 222 6.71 9.55 10.99
CA ILE A 222 7.39 10.85 11.08
C ILE A 222 7.45 11.53 9.71
N ALA A 223 7.33 12.84 9.73
CA ALA A 223 7.55 13.67 8.56
C ALA A 223 9.06 13.92 8.37
N PRO A 224 9.61 13.86 7.14
CA PRO A 224 11.05 13.94 6.91
C PRO A 224 11.69 15.24 7.46
N GLU A 225 10.96 16.36 7.44
CA GLU A 225 11.42 17.64 7.98
C GLU A 225 11.77 17.60 9.47
N ARG A 226 11.23 16.65 10.22
CA ARG A 226 11.49 16.51 11.66
C ARG A 226 12.93 16.12 11.98
N PHE A 227 13.64 15.49 11.06
CA PHE A 227 15.08 15.19 11.24
C PHE A 227 15.97 16.43 11.12
N PHE A 228 15.43 17.53 10.57
CA PHE A 228 16.19 18.74 10.22
C PHE A 228 15.72 19.99 10.97
N VAL A 229 14.86 19.85 11.98
CA VAL A 229 14.42 20.97 12.81
C VAL A 229 15.59 21.62 13.57
N ARG A 230 15.46 22.91 13.87
CA ARG A 230 16.47 23.65 14.65
C ARG A 230 16.63 23.13 16.08
N ASN A 231 15.56 22.57 16.67
CA ASN A 231 15.59 22.03 18.02
C ASN A 231 16.59 20.86 18.12
N GLN A 232 17.67 21.07 18.87
CA GLN A 232 18.75 20.10 19.03
C GLN A 232 18.32 18.90 19.88
N ASP A 233 17.56 19.12 20.95
CA ASP A 233 17.08 18.04 21.83
C ASP A 233 16.19 17.05 21.07
N GLU A 234 15.32 17.55 20.20
CA GLU A 234 14.48 16.70 19.34
C GLU A 234 15.33 15.82 18.42
N ARG A 235 16.32 16.40 17.74
CA ARG A 235 17.21 15.65 16.85
C ARG A 235 18.01 14.59 17.60
N GLU A 236 18.52 14.92 18.79
CA GLU A 236 19.28 13.97 19.62
C GLU A 236 18.40 12.83 20.14
N ARG A 237 17.14 13.09 20.51
CA ARG A 237 16.19 12.04 20.90
C ARG A 237 15.84 11.10 19.75
N LEU A 238 15.66 11.64 18.54
CA LEU A 238 15.43 10.82 17.34
C LEU A 238 16.65 9.95 17.02
N LYS A 239 17.87 10.50 17.07
CA LYS A 239 19.11 9.74 16.85
C LYS A 239 19.25 8.55 17.80
N ARG A 240 18.91 8.73 19.08
CA ARG A 240 19.01 7.67 20.11
C ARG A 240 18.03 6.51 19.91
N SER A 241 17.03 6.66 19.04
CA SER A 241 15.95 5.68 18.88
C SER A 241 16.32 4.46 18.01
N VAL A 242 17.54 4.41 17.45
CA VAL A 242 18.15 3.33 16.62
C VAL A 242 17.15 2.27 16.14
N PRO A 243 16.49 2.51 14.99
CA PRO A 243 15.38 1.67 14.57
C PRO A 243 15.86 0.36 13.95
N THR A 244 15.03 -0.66 14.03
CA THR A 244 15.20 -1.95 13.36
C THR A 244 14.96 -1.84 11.85
N PHE A 245 14.09 -0.93 11.43
CA PHE A 245 13.81 -0.61 10.04
C PHE A 245 13.62 0.89 9.87
N LEU A 246 14.15 1.42 8.77
CA LEU A 246 13.74 2.70 8.22
C LEU A 246 12.79 2.44 7.06
N VAL A 247 11.50 2.66 7.26
CA VAL A 247 10.48 2.53 6.23
C VAL A 247 10.31 3.88 5.54
N VAL A 248 10.32 3.88 4.20
CA VAL A 248 10.10 5.07 3.39
C VAL A 248 8.86 4.83 2.54
N ASP A 249 7.76 5.46 2.92
CA ASP A 249 6.51 5.44 2.15
C ASP A 249 6.55 6.54 1.08
N GLU A 250 5.90 6.29 -0.05
CA GLU A 250 5.96 7.13 -1.25
C GLU A 250 7.39 7.53 -1.65
N ALA A 251 8.27 6.54 -1.75
CA ALA A 251 9.68 6.72 -2.09
C ALA A 251 9.93 7.43 -3.43
N HIS A 252 8.93 7.53 -4.31
CA HIS A 252 9.02 8.35 -5.53
C HIS A 252 9.19 9.85 -5.24
N CYS A 253 8.81 10.34 -4.05
CA CYS A 253 9.06 11.72 -3.62
C CYS A 253 10.56 12.07 -3.57
N ILE A 254 11.44 11.06 -3.43
CA ILE A 254 12.89 11.24 -3.48
C ILE A 254 13.34 11.69 -4.87
N ASP A 255 12.68 11.18 -5.92
CA ASP A 255 13.13 11.30 -7.30
C ASP A 255 12.31 12.29 -8.12
N GLN A 256 10.98 12.12 -8.15
CA GLN A 256 10.13 12.95 -8.99
C GLN A 256 10.12 14.41 -8.49
N TRP A 257 10.21 14.61 -7.17
CA TRP A 257 9.80 15.86 -6.51
C TRP A 257 10.93 16.48 -5.67
N GLY A 258 12.19 16.10 -5.98
CA GLY A 258 13.41 16.35 -5.20
C GLY A 258 13.48 17.68 -4.45
N ARG A 259 13.15 18.85 -5.05
CA ARG A 259 13.16 20.16 -4.34
C ARG A 259 11.84 20.95 -4.35
N ASP A 260 10.82 20.54 -5.12
CA ASP A 260 9.53 21.24 -5.20
C ASP A 260 8.54 20.81 -4.10
N PHE A 261 8.73 19.61 -3.51
CA PHE A 261 7.87 19.10 -2.44
C PHE A 261 8.67 18.22 -1.47
N ARG A 262 8.88 18.74 -0.26
CA ARG A 262 9.65 18.11 0.84
C ARG A 262 11.09 17.73 0.45
N PRO A 263 11.98 18.72 0.21
CA PRO A 263 13.39 18.50 -0.13
C PRO A 263 14.17 17.60 0.83
N GLU A 264 13.64 17.42 2.04
CA GLU A 264 14.20 16.56 3.07
C GLU A 264 14.20 15.07 2.70
N TYR A 265 13.39 14.64 1.72
CA TYR A 265 13.43 13.28 1.18
C TYR A 265 14.77 12.95 0.50
N GLY A 266 15.35 13.90 -0.24
CA GLY A 266 16.66 13.73 -0.89
C GLY A 266 17.83 13.57 0.10
N ARG A 267 17.60 13.86 1.38
CA ARG A 267 18.58 13.78 2.46
C ARG A 267 18.39 12.58 3.38
N LEU A 268 17.49 11.64 3.04
CA LEU A 268 17.21 10.48 3.90
C LEU A 268 18.41 9.55 4.08
N ARG A 269 19.39 9.54 3.18
CA ARG A 269 20.66 8.83 3.40
C ARG A 269 21.41 9.35 4.62
N GLU A 270 21.52 10.67 4.77
CA GLU A 270 22.16 11.30 5.94
C GLU A 270 21.43 10.91 7.24
N VAL A 271 20.09 10.88 7.20
CA VAL A 271 19.26 10.45 8.32
C VAL A 271 19.52 8.99 8.66
N ARG A 272 19.54 8.11 7.65
CA ARG A 272 19.82 6.69 7.81
C ARG A 272 21.19 6.45 8.45
N GLU A 273 22.23 7.12 7.97
CA GLU A 273 23.58 7.01 8.52
C GLU A 273 23.61 7.42 10.00
N LYS A 274 22.94 8.54 10.35
CA LYS A 274 22.79 9.00 11.75
C LYS A 274 21.98 8.07 12.64
N LEU A 275 21.10 7.25 12.07
CA LEU A 275 20.29 6.26 12.78
C LEU A 275 20.98 4.89 12.90
N GLY A 276 22.26 4.76 12.52
CA GLY A 276 23.01 3.51 12.59
C GLY A 276 22.86 2.62 11.36
N SER A 277 22.49 3.20 10.22
CA SER A 277 22.36 2.52 8.92
C SER A 277 21.40 1.31 8.91
N PRO A 278 20.17 1.43 9.46
CA PRO A 278 19.20 0.35 9.47
C PRO A 278 18.82 -0.12 8.05
N PRO A 279 18.34 -1.36 7.89
CA PRO A 279 17.72 -1.82 6.66
C PRO A 279 16.56 -0.91 6.26
N VAL A 280 16.46 -0.62 4.96
CA VAL A 280 15.44 0.28 4.43
C VAL A 280 14.35 -0.52 3.73
N LEU A 281 13.10 -0.25 4.09
CA LEU A 281 11.93 -0.79 3.38
C LEU A 281 11.25 0.37 2.64
N ALA A 282 11.58 0.54 1.36
CA ALA A 282 11.06 1.62 0.52
C ALA A 282 9.84 1.15 -0.29
N PHE A 283 8.78 1.96 -0.32
CA PHE A 283 7.51 1.66 -0.97
C PHE A 283 7.09 2.80 -1.87
N THR A 284 6.65 2.48 -3.09
CA THR A 284 6.07 3.46 -4.01
C THR A 284 4.99 2.83 -4.88
N ALA A 285 4.01 3.65 -5.29
CA ALA A 285 3.02 3.28 -6.29
C ALA A 285 3.63 3.12 -7.69
N THR A 286 4.53 4.02 -8.04
CA THR A 286 4.97 4.25 -9.41
C THR A 286 6.44 4.64 -9.42
N ALA A 287 7.28 3.77 -9.98
CA ALA A 287 8.68 4.08 -10.27
C ALA A 287 9.19 3.20 -11.41
N GLY A 288 9.48 3.79 -12.57
CA GLY A 288 10.19 3.12 -13.67
C GLY A 288 11.61 2.69 -13.26
N ARG A 289 12.27 1.90 -14.09
CA ARG A 289 13.59 1.31 -13.74
C ARG A 289 14.67 2.35 -13.42
N GLU A 290 14.73 3.44 -14.18
CA GLU A 290 15.70 4.51 -13.90
C GLU A 290 15.41 5.19 -12.55
N MET A 291 14.14 5.44 -12.26
CA MET A 291 13.70 6.01 -10.98
C MET A 291 13.98 5.07 -9.82
N GLN A 292 13.78 3.76 -9.99
CA GLN A 292 14.15 2.76 -8.98
C GLN A 292 15.64 2.88 -8.63
N GLN A 293 16.53 2.95 -9.62
CA GLN A 293 17.97 3.10 -9.39
C GLN A 293 18.31 4.40 -8.65
N ARG A 294 17.69 5.52 -9.04
CA ARG A 294 17.90 6.82 -8.38
C ARG A 294 17.39 6.82 -6.93
N ILE A 295 16.22 6.24 -6.65
CA ILE A 295 15.69 6.05 -5.30
C ILE A 295 16.68 5.24 -4.45
N LEU A 296 17.17 4.10 -4.97
CA LEU A 296 18.10 3.24 -4.24
C LEU A 296 19.43 3.95 -3.94
N ALA A 297 19.99 4.66 -4.92
CA ALA A 297 21.22 5.43 -4.75
C ALA A 297 21.05 6.56 -3.73
N SER A 298 19.95 7.30 -3.80
CA SER A 298 19.63 8.41 -2.88
C SER A 298 19.39 7.93 -1.44
N LEU A 299 18.87 6.71 -1.24
CA LEU A 299 18.73 6.09 0.08
C LEU A 299 20.00 5.37 0.58
N GLY A 300 21.04 5.28 -0.26
CA GLY A 300 22.30 4.59 0.04
C GLY A 300 22.17 3.06 0.09
N ILE A 301 21.25 2.47 -0.66
CA ILE A 301 20.94 1.02 -0.69
C ILE A 301 20.98 0.45 -2.12
N PRO A 302 22.08 0.65 -2.88
CA PRO A 302 22.14 0.25 -4.30
C PRO A 302 21.89 -1.25 -4.54
N ASP A 303 22.23 -2.10 -3.56
CA ASP A 303 22.09 -3.56 -3.65
C ASP A 303 20.75 -4.10 -3.10
N ALA A 304 19.79 -3.21 -2.82
CA ALA A 304 18.48 -3.62 -2.29
C ALA A 304 17.72 -4.52 -3.28
N THR A 305 16.95 -5.46 -2.72
CA THR A 305 16.08 -6.31 -3.55
C THR A 305 14.88 -5.50 -4.05
N VAL A 306 14.68 -5.44 -5.36
CA VAL A 306 13.55 -4.72 -5.98
C VAL A 306 12.41 -5.69 -6.31
N PHE A 307 11.23 -5.40 -5.77
CA PHE A 307 9.99 -6.10 -6.06
C PHE A 307 9.07 -5.20 -6.87
N VAL A 308 8.94 -5.48 -8.17
CA VAL A 308 7.94 -4.83 -9.05
C VAL A 308 6.74 -5.75 -9.19
N ARG A 309 5.56 -5.26 -8.86
CA ARG A 309 4.36 -6.11 -8.73
C ARG A 309 3.08 -5.41 -9.13
N ASP A 310 2.16 -6.20 -9.70
CA ASP A 310 0.78 -5.81 -10.01
C ASP A 310 0.70 -4.51 -10.87
N VAL A 311 1.75 -4.24 -11.66
CA VAL A 311 1.76 -3.16 -12.66
C VAL A 311 0.74 -3.46 -13.75
N ASP A 312 0.67 -4.73 -14.17
CA ASP A 312 -0.31 -5.16 -15.16
C ASP A 312 -1.72 -5.25 -14.56
N ARG A 313 -2.68 -4.62 -15.25
CA ARG A 313 -4.10 -4.64 -14.89
C ARG A 313 -4.88 -5.35 -16.00
N PRO A 314 -5.01 -6.70 -15.95
CA PRO A 314 -5.64 -7.51 -17.00
C PRO A 314 -7.09 -7.14 -17.32
N ASN A 315 -7.76 -6.44 -16.40
CA ASN A 315 -9.14 -6.00 -16.55
C ASN A 315 -9.31 -4.61 -17.22
N ILE A 316 -8.21 -3.91 -17.56
CA ILE A 316 -8.25 -2.59 -18.21
C ILE A 316 -7.83 -2.71 -19.67
N ALA A 317 -8.73 -2.49 -20.62
CA ALA A 317 -8.36 -2.40 -22.03
C ALA A 317 -7.84 -1.01 -22.38
N PHE A 318 -6.73 -0.93 -23.11
CA PHE A 318 -6.16 0.35 -23.54
C PHE A 318 -6.60 0.72 -24.95
N LEU A 319 -6.99 1.98 -25.16
CA LEU A 319 -7.31 2.52 -26.48
C LEU A 319 -6.54 3.81 -26.74
N ARG A 320 -5.63 3.77 -27.71
CA ARG A 320 -4.96 4.97 -28.24
C ARG A 320 -5.79 5.54 -29.38
N LEU A 321 -6.41 6.70 -29.14
CA LEU A 321 -7.33 7.34 -30.06
C LEU A 321 -6.61 8.50 -30.76
N ARG A 322 -6.28 8.31 -32.03
CA ARG A 322 -5.75 9.39 -32.85
C ARG A 322 -6.87 10.38 -33.16
N CYS A 323 -6.82 11.56 -32.56
CA CYS A 323 -7.87 12.57 -32.68
C CYS A 323 -7.29 14.00 -32.52
N PRO A 324 -7.52 14.89 -33.49
CA PRO A 324 -7.23 16.32 -33.37
C PRO A 324 -7.93 16.95 -32.16
N PRO A 325 -7.31 17.90 -31.44
CA PRO A 325 -7.89 18.48 -30.22
C PRO A 325 -9.31 19.05 -30.35
N ASP A 326 -9.64 19.64 -31.50
CA ASP A 326 -10.95 20.21 -31.83
C ASP A 326 -12.07 19.17 -31.88
N GLN A 327 -11.76 17.92 -32.23
CA GLN A 327 -12.74 16.83 -32.34
C GLN A 327 -12.87 16.01 -31.04
N ARG A 328 -11.96 16.20 -30.07
CA ARG A 328 -11.95 15.39 -28.84
C ARG A 328 -13.20 15.58 -27.99
N GLY A 329 -13.79 16.77 -27.97
CA GLY A 329 -15.04 17.02 -27.26
C GLY A 329 -16.18 16.13 -27.75
N GLU A 330 -16.36 16.04 -29.07
CA GLU A 330 -17.39 15.20 -29.70
C GLU A 330 -17.15 13.71 -29.45
N GLU A 331 -15.89 13.29 -29.54
CA GLU A 331 -15.47 11.91 -29.27
C GLU A 331 -15.72 11.50 -27.81
N ILE A 332 -15.43 12.39 -26.86
CA ILE A 332 -15.72 12.20 -25.44
C ILE A 332 -17.23 12.12 -25.23
N ALA A 333 -18.01 13.04 -25.82
CA ALA A 333 -19.46 13.00 -25.72
C ALA A 333 -20.05 11.68 -26.26
N ALA A 334 -19.53 11.18 -27.37
CA ALA A 334 -19.96 9.91 -27.95
C ALA A 334 -19.64 8.71 -27.03
N LEU A 335 -18.46 8.70 -26.39
CA LEU A 335 -18.10 7.68 -25.39
C LEU A 335 -18.99 7.75 -24.15
N LEU A 336 -19.27 8.94 -23.63
CA LEU A 336 -20.07 9.14 -22.42
C LEU A 336 -21.57 8.83 -22.61
N ARG A 337 -22.07 8.90 -23.85
CA ARG A 337 -23.45 8.55 -24.22
C ARG A 337 -23.69 7.04 -24.37
N LEU A 338 -22.66 6.21 -24.27
CA LEU A 338 -22.81 4.76 -24.35
C LEU A 338 -23.81 4.26 -23.29
N PRO A 339 -24.88 3.53 -23.67
CA PRO A 339 -25.88 3.05 -22.71
C PRO A 339 -25.30 2.21 -21.58
N GLN A 340 -24.21 1.47 -21.86
CA GLN A 340 -23.52 0.62 -20.90
C GLN A 340 -22.80 1.40 -19.78
N LEU A 341 -22.59 2.71 -19.95
CA LEU A 341 -22.02 3.58 -18.90
C LEU A 341 -23.07 4.13 -17.93
N ARG A 342 -24.37 3.97 -18.19
CA ARG A 342 -25.39 4.43 -17.24
C ARG A 342 -25.24 3.71 -15.91
N GLY A 343 -25.13 4.45 -14.81
CA GLY A 343 -24.88 3.89 -13.48
C GLY A 343 -23.44 3.40 -13.26
N GLN A 344 -22.51 3.71 -14.18
CA GLN A 344 -21.09 3.40 -14.05
C GLN A 344 -20.27 4.69 -14.00
N ASN A 345 -19.16 4.68 -13.27
CA ASN A 345 -18.35 5.88 -13.12
C ASN A 345 -17.38 6.07 -14.30
N ALA A 346 -17.25 7.31 -14.78
CA ALA A 346 -16.27 7.73 -15.77
C ALA A 346 -15.43 8.91 -15.28
N MET A 347 -14.15 8.93 -15.63
CA MET A 347 -13.21 9.99 -15.27
C MET A 347 -12.53 10.53 -16.52
N ILE A 348 -12.45 11.85 -16.65
CA ILE A 348 -11.75 12.52 -17.76
C ILE A 348 -10.58 13.33 -17.21
N PHE A 349 -9.35 12.88 -17.49
CA PHE A 349 -8.12 13.58 -17.12
C PHE A 349 -7.79 14.67 -18.14
N VAL A 350 -7.60 15.89 -17.63
CA VAL A 350 -7.21 17.08 -18.40
C VAL A 350 -5.89 17.66 -17.85
N PRO A 351 -5.03 18.22 -18.73
CA PRO A 351 -3.70 18.69 -18.35
C PRO A 351 -3.74 19.97 -17.51
N SER A 352 -4.81 20.78 -17.63
CA SER A 352 -4.94 22.06 -16.91
C SER A 352 -6.40 22.37 -16.62
N VAL A 353 -6.63 23.25 -15.64
CA VAL A 353 -7.97 23.74 -15.30
C VAL A 353 -8.64 24.39 -16.50
N ARG A 354 -7.90 25.22 -17.24
CA ARG A 354 -8.38 25.87 -18.46
C ARG A 354 -8.92 24.88 -19.50
N VAL A 355 -8.17 23.80 -19.79
CA VAL A 355 -8.65 22.76 -20.72
C VAL A 355 -9.88 22.05 -20.18
N GLY A 356 -9.96 21.85 -18.86
CA GLY A 356 -11.14 21.33 -18.18
C GLY A 356 -12.37 22.21 -18.34
N GLU A 357 -12.23 23.53 -18.19
CA GLU A 357 -13.30 24.51 -18.37
C GLU A 357 -13.76 24.56 -19.83
N GLU A 358 -12.82 24.60 -20.78
CA GLU A 358 -13.12 24.56 -22.22
C GLU A 358 -13.90 23.28 -22.59
N LEU A 359 -13.48 22.12 -22.07
CA LEU A 359 -14.17 20.85 -22.27
C LEU A 359 -15.56 20.83 -21.61
N GLN A 360 -15.68 21.36 -20.39
CA GLN A 360 -16.94 21.44 -19.67
C GLN A 360 -17.98 22.25 -20.47
N ILE A 361 -17.58 23.40 -21.00
CA ILE A 361 -18.44 24.24 -21.86
C ILE A 361 -18.84 23.49 -23.14
N ALA A 362 -17.88 22.84 -23.81
CA ALA A 362 -18.16 22.09 -25.03
C ALA A 362 -19.16 20.95 -24.79
N LEU A 363 -19.00 20.19 -23.70
CA LEU A 363 -19.90 19.09 -23.32
C LEU A 363 -21.28 19.60 -22.90
N ALA A 364 -21.36 20.72 -22.16
CA ALA A 364 -22.62 21.37 -21.82
C ALA A 364 -23.39 21.81 -23.08
N GLY A 365 -22.70 22.37 -24.08
CA GLY A 365 -23.28 22.69 -25.40
C GLY A 365 -23.82 21.46 -26.15
N MET A 366 -23.35 20.27 -25.81
CA MET A 366 -23.85 18.98 -26.30
C MET A 366 -24.88 18.33 -25.36
N GLY A 367 -25.32 19.03 -24.30
CA GLY A 367 -26.30 18.54 -23.34
C GLY A 367 -25.74 17.51 -22.33
N ILE A 368 -24.43 17.52 -22.08
CA ILE A 368 -23.77 16.66 -21.08
C ILE A 368 -23.17 17.55 -19.99
N GLU A 369 -23.85 17.64 -18.86
CA GLU A 369 -23.39 18.39 -17.69
C GLU A 369 -22.44 17.54 -16.84
N ILE A 370 -21.17 17.97 -16.73
CA ILE A 370 -20.13 17.26 -15.98
C ILE A 370 -19.39 18.23 -15.07
N PRO A 371 -19.23 17.94 -13.76
CA PRO A 371 -18.44 18.77 -12.87
C PRO A 371 -16.93 18.66 -13.17
N LEU A 372 -16.22 19.78 -13.01
CA LEU A 372 -14.77 19.88 -13.06
C LEU A 372 -14.18 19.91 -11.64
N TYR A 373 -13.30 18.96 -11.32
CA TYR A 373 -12.55 18.94 -10.08
C TYR A 373 -11.10 19.40 -10.28
N HIS A 374 -10.67 20.34 -9.44
CA HIS A 374 -9.27 20.74 -9.30
C HIS A 374 -9.00 21.25 -7.87
N SER A 375 -7.72 21.42 -7.51
CA SER A 375 -7.29 21.82 -6.16
C SER A 375 -7.81 23.19 -5.70
N ARG A 376 -8.20 24.05 -6.63
CA ARG A 376 -8.71 25.42 -6.37
C ARG A 376 -10.23 25.53 -6.49
N LEU A 377 -10.93 24.41 -6.64
CA LEU A 377 -12.39 24.40 -6.75
C LEU A 377 -13.01 24.81 -5.42
N GLY A 378 -13.74 25.92 -5.38
CA GLY A 378 -14.56 26.35 -4.25
C GLY A 378 -13.88 26.24 -2.86
N THR A 379 -14.69 25.93 -1.85
CA THR A 379 -14.22 25.66 -0.49
C THR A 379 -13.72 24.22 -0.33
N ALA A 380 -13.02 23.94 0.77
CA ALA A 380 -12.63 22.57 1.11
C ALA A 380 -13.85 21.64 1.26
N TRP A 381 -14.97 22.19 1.70
CA TRP A 381 -16.23 21.48 1.82
C TRP A 381 -16.81 21.11 0.45
N ASP A 382 -16.83 22.04 -0.51
CA ASP A 382 -17.34 21.78 -1.87
C ASP A 382 -16.57 20.65 -2.57
N ARG A 383 -15.24 20.64 -2.40
CA ARG A 383 -14.38 19.55 -2.92
C ARG A 383 -14.72 18.21 -2.28
N GLN A 384 -14.86 18.19 -0.95
CA GLN A 384 -15.19 16.98 -0.22
C GLN A 384 -16.59 16.46 -0.59
N GLU A 385 -17.54 17.37 -0.79
CA GLU A 385 -18.91 17.04 -1.16
C GLU A 385 -18.99 16.48 -2.58
N LEU A 386 -18.28 17.07 -3.54
CA LEU A 386 -18.19 16.54 -4.90
C LEU A 386 -17.56 15.14 -4.91
N VAL A 387 -16.50 14.92 -4.12
CA VAL A 387 -15.91 13.57 -3.94
C VAL A 387 -16.96 12.60 -3.39
N LYS A 388 -17.69 12.96 -2.33
CA LYS A 388 -18.73 12.10 -1.76
C LYS A 388 -19.82 11.76 -2.78
N ARG A 389 -20.27 12.74 -3.58
CA ARG A 389 -21.25 12.53 -4.64
C ARG A 389 -20.73 11.58 -5.73
N PHE A 390 -19.46 11.69 -6.10
CA PHE A 390 -18.83 10.81 -7.08
C PHE A 390 -18.61 9.37 -6.57
N VAL A 391 -18.31 9.22 -5.27
CA VAL A 391 -18.18 7.92 -4.61
C VAL A 391 -19.55 7.30 -4.29
N GLY A 392 -20.65 8.03 -4.51
CA GLY A 392 -22.02 7.57 -4.21
C GLY A 392 -22.38 7.62 -2.71
N GLN A 393 -21.60 8.35 -1.91
CA GLN A 393 -21.85 8.57 -0.48
C GLN A 393 -22.76 9.76 -0.21
N SER A 394 -23.00 10.61 -1.21
CA SER A 394 -23.92 11.75 -1.14
C SER A 394 -24.78 11.87 -2.40
N LYS A 395 -25.92 12.55 -2.28
CA LYS A 395 -26.90 12.74 -3.36
C LYS A 395 -27.02 14.22 -3.74
N PRO A 396 -27.29 14.55 -5.02
CA PRO A 396 -27.44 13.62 -6.13
C PRO A 396 -26.09 13.04 -6.58
N ALA A 397 -26.06 11.75 -6.93
CA ALA A 397 -24.82 11.09 -7.34
C ALA A 397 -24.23 11.73 -8.61
N VAL A 398 -22.92 11.70 -8.72
CA VAL A 398 -22.18 12.15 -9.92
C VAL A 398 -21.51 10.92 -10.52
N GLU A 399 -21.88 10.56 -11.75
CA GLU A 399 -21.31 9.38 -12.44
C GLU A 399 -20.09 9.75 -13.29
N GLN A 400 -19.94 11.02 -13.64
CA GLN A 400 -18.91 11.49 -14.58
C GLN A 400 -18.20 12.69 -13.98
N ILE A 401 -16.87 12.75 -14.11
CA ILE A 401 -16.09 13.88 -13.59
C ILE A 401 -14.93 14.22 -14.51
N ILE A 402 -14.73 15.52 -14.76
CA ILE A 402 -13.50 16.03 -15.37
C ILE A 402 -12.55 16.36 -14.22
N CYS A 403 -11.28 15.96 -14.32
CA CYS A 403 -10.32 16.20 -13.27
C CYS A 403 -8.89 16.43 -13.78
N THR A 404 -8.13 17.24 -13.04
CA THR A 404 -6.67 17.22 -13.14
C THR A 404 -6.09 16.11 -12.25
N ASN A 405 -4.78 15.91 -12.31
CA ASN A 405 -4.07 14.90 -11.51
C ASN A 405 -4.30 15.05 -9.99
N ALA A 406 -4.76 16.22 -9.53
CA ALA A 406 -5.13 16.50 -8.15
C ALA A 406 -6.29 15.64 -7.60
N PHE A 407 -7.17 15.10 -8.44
CA PHE A 407 -8.29 14.25 -8.00
C PHE A 407 -7.88 12.78 -7.79
N GLY A 408 -6.65 12.39 -8.17
CA GLY A 408 -6.21 11.00 -8.15
C GLY A 408 -5.71 10.51 -6.80
N MET A 409 -4.92 11.30 -6.07
CA MET A 409 -4.22 10.80 -4.89
C MET A 409 -5.17 10.48 -3.73
N GLY A 410 -5.12 9.24 -3.21
CA GLY A 410 -5.83 8.85 -1.99
C GLY A 410 -7.31 8.42 -2.13
N LEU A 411 -7.94 8.57 -3.29
CA LEU A 411 -9.32 8.10 -3.50
C LEU A 411 -9.37 6.65 -4.02
N ASP A 412 -10.16 5.81 -3.35
CA ASP A 412 -10.43 4.42 -3.75
C ASP A 412 -11.87 4.24 -4.24
N ILE A 413 -12.02 4.23 -5.56
CA ILE A 413 -13.32 4.16 -6.23
C ILE A 413 -13.38 2.84 -7.00
N PRO A 414 -14.10 1.83 -6.49
CA PRO A 414 -14.06 0.49 -7.06
C PRO A 414 -14.63 0.41 -8.48
N ASN A 415 -15.62 1.26 -8.80
CA ASN A 415 -16.54 1.12 -9.92
C ASN A 415 -16.31 2.06 -11.12
N VAL A 416 -15.08 2.56 -11.34
CA VAL A 416 -14.76 3.34 -12.55
C VAL A 416 -14.62 2.40 -13.77
N ARG A 417 -15.46 2.58 -14.79
CA ARG A 417 -15.47 1.75 -16.02
C ARG A 417 -14.78 2.38 -17.20
N LEU A 418 -14.72 3.70 -17.25
CA LEU A 418 -14.08 4.42 -18.33
C LEU A 418 -13.19 5.52 -17.77
N VAL A 419 -11.91 5.45 -18.08
CA VAL A 419 -10.96 6.56 -17.86
C VAL A 419 -10.57 7.10 -19.23
N ILE A 420 -10.72 8.40 -19.41
CA ILE A 420 -10.38 9.12 -20.63
C ILE A 420 -9.25 10.09 -20.31
N HIS A 421 -8.22 10.12 -21.14
CA HIS A 421 -7.18 11.13 -21.08
C HIS A 421 -7.35 12.05 -22.29
N TRP A 422 -7.62 13.34 -22.03
CA TRP A 422 -7.72 14.37 -23.07
C TRP A 422 -6.47 14.43 -23.94
N GLN A 423 -5.31 14.10 -23.38
CA GLN A 423 -4.04 13.99 -24.05
C GLN A 423 -3.13 13.04 -23.28
N GLN A 424 -1.90 12.85 -23.76
CA GLN A 424 -0.88 12.12 -23.01
C GLN A 424 -0.54 12.75 -21.65
N SER A 425 -0.18 11.92 -20.69
CA SER A 425 0.36 12.32 -19.38
C SER A 425 1.82 12.77 -19.50
N ALA A 426 2.34 13.46 -18.48
CA ALA A 426 3.73 13.97 -18.49
C ALA A 426 4.78 12.86 -18.32
N SER A 427 4.39 11.73 -17.75
CA SER A 427 5.26 10.57 -17.53
C SER A 427 4.46 9.25 -17.60
N VAL A 428 5.17 8.13 -17.73
CA VAL A 428 4.55 6.80 -17.71
C VAL A 428 4.00 6.48 -16.32
N GLU A 429 4.63 7.01 -15.27
CA GLU A 429 4.14 6.95 -13.90
C GLU A 429 2.79 7.64 -13.73
N ASP A 430 2.65 8.89 -14.21
CA ASP A 430 1.39 9.63 -14.15
C ASP A 430 0.30 8.86 -14.89
N LEU A 431 0.61 8.39 -16.09
CA LEU A 431 -0.29 7.56 -16.89
C LEU A 431 -0.78 6.33 -16.11
N LEU A 432 0.14 5.60 -15.44
CA LEU A 432 -0.20 4.45 -14.60
C LEU A 432 -1.10 4.82 -13.41
N GLN A 433 -0.87 5.97 -12.77
CA GLN A 433 -1.70 6.44 -11.67
C GLN A 433 -3.12 6.84 -12.13
N GLU A 434 -3.22 7.43 -13.33
CA GLU A 434 -4.44 7.92 -13.93
C GLU A 434 -5.31 6.75 -14.44
N PHE A 435 -4.78 5.89 -15.33
CA PHE A 435 -5.55 4.74 -15.81
C PHE A 435 -5.80 3.69 -14.70
N GLY A 436 -4.91 3.61 -13.71
CA GLY A 436 -5.03 2.67 -12.57
C GLY A 436 -6.27 2.90 -11.68
N ARG A 437 -6.99 4.01 -11.90
CA ARG A 437 -8.31 4.28 -11.30
C ARG A 437 -9.41 3.41 -11.89
N ALA A 438 -9.27 2.96 -13.13
CA ALA A 438 -10.25 2.09 -13.76
C ALA A 438 -10.27 0.70 -13.07
N GLY A 439 -11.46 0.11 -12.98
CA GLY A 439 -11.62 -1.32 -12.71
C GLY A 439 -11.00 -1.81 -11.41
N ARG A 440 -11.07 -1.04 -10.31
CA ARG A 440 -10.46 -1.44 -9.02
C ARG A 440 -11.18 -2.62 -8.36
N ASP A 441 -12.46 -2.80 -8.66
CA ASP A 441 -13.23 -4.03 -8.39
C ASP A 441 -12.81 -5.25 -9.22
N GLY A 442 -11.81 -5.10 -10.12
CA GLY A 442 -11.33 -6.15 -11.00
C GLY A 442 -12.23 -6.42 -12.20
N LYS A 443 -13.34 -5.68 -12.37
CA LYS A 443 -14.24 -5.84 -13.52
C LYS A 443 -13.65 -5.20 -14.78
N PRO A 444 -14.08 -5.64 -15.98
CA PRO A 444 -13.68 -5.04 -17.24
C PRO A 444 -13.88 -3.53 -17.26
N SER A 445 -12.91 -2.81 -17.81
CA SER A 445 -12.91 -1.34 -17.91
C SER A 445 -12.02 -0.91 -19.07
N VAL A 446 -12.15 0.35 -19.48
CA VAL A 446 -11.39 0.92 -20.61
C VAL A 446 -10.62 2.15 -20.15
N SER A 447 -9.37 2.25 -20.58
CA SER A 447 -8.58 3.47 -20.55
C SER A 447 -8.37 3.96 -21.97
N ALA A 448 -9.03 5.06 -22.34
CA ALA A 448 -8.87 5.74 -23.61
C ALA A 448 -7.90 6.92 -23.45
N ILE A 449 -6.99 7.11 -24.40
CA ILE A 449 -6.03 8.20 -24.42
C ILE A 449 -5.98 8.84 -25.81
N PHE A 450 -6.27 10.13 -25.87
CA PHE A 450 -6.20 10.87 -27.12
C PHE A 450 -4.78 11.33 -27.42
N HIS A 451 -4.42 11.33 -28.70
CA HIS A 451 -3.17 11.91 -29.20
C HIS A 451 -3.36 12.39 -30.64
N ASP A 452 -2.57 13.36 -31.09
CA ASP A 452 -2.63 13.86 -32.47
C ASP A 452 -1.84 12.97 -33.47
N GLY A 453 -0.98 12.08 -32.96
CA GLY A 453 -0.17 11.16 -33.75
C GLY A 453 1.01 11.82 -34.45
N GLN A 454 1.36 13.06 -34.08
CA GLN A 454 2.55 13.75 -34.59
C GLN A 454 3.75 13.59 -33.65
N ARG A 455 4.96 13.73 -34.19
CA ARG A 455 6.21 13.63 -33.41
C ARG A 455 6.43 14.87 -32.53
N SER A 456 6.17 16.06 -33.09
CA SER A 456 6.04 17.31 -32.35
C SER A 456 4.55 17.61 -32.18
N SER A 457 3.93 16.94 -31.19
CA SER A 457 2.51 17.10 -30.93
C SER A 457 2.23 18.40 -30.17
N ARG A 458 1.08 19.01 -30.45
CA ARG A 458 0.61 20.17 -29.67
C ARG A 458 0.48 19.81 -28.19
N ASP A 459 0.15 18.55 -27.92
CA ASP A 459 0.02 17.98 -26.58
C ASP A 459 1.36 17.88 -25.85
N ALA A 460 2.42 17.37 -26.51
CA ALA A 460 3.75 17.27 -25.92
C ALA A 460 4.37 18.65 -25.68
N ASN A 461 4.22 19.57 -26.63
CA ASN A 461 4.74 20.94 -26.49
C ASN A 461 4.07 21.68 -25.33
N ARG A 462 2.76 21.47 -25.10
CA ARG A 462 2.05 21.99 -23.92
C ARG A 462 2.67 21.47 -22.62
N LEU A 463 2.94 20.16 -22.54
CA LEU A 463 3.56 19.56 -21.36
C LEU A 463 4.99 20.06 -21.14
N LYS A 464 5.77 20.21 -22.21
CA LYS A 464 7.15 20.76 -22.14
C LYS A 464 7.13 22.21 -21.64
N PHE A 465 6.24 23.04 -22.15
CA PHE A 465 6.03 24.40 -21.65
C PHE A 465 5.62 24.42 -20.16
N MET A 466 4.73 23.52 -19.75
CA MET A 466 4.38 23.38 -18.32
C MET A 466 5.57 22.91 -17.47
N ALA A 467 6.41 22.04 -17.99
CA ALA A 467 7.64 21.60 -17.33
C ALA A 467 8.63 22.77 -17.17
N GLU A 468 8.84 23.57 -18.22
CA GLU A 468 9.65 24.80 -18.18
C GLU A 468 9.17 25.75 -17.08
N LYS A 469 7.87 26.04 -17.03
CA LYS A 469 7.28 26.90 -15.98
C LYS A 469 7.40 26.33 -14.57
N THR A 470 7.33 25.01 -14.42
CA THR A 470 7.53 24.36 -13.13
C THR A 470 8.98 24.51 -12.68
N VAL A 471 9.94 24.26 -13.58
CA VAL A 471 11.38 24.37 -13.29
C VAL A 471 11.78 25.83 -13.04
N GLU A 472 11.20 26.80 -13.76
CA GLU A 472 11.43 28.23 -13.52
C GLU A 472 11.07 28.66 -12.09
N GLY A 473 10.03 28.06 -11.50
CA GLY A 473 9.55 28.36 -10.15
C GLY A 473 10.23 27.60 -9.00
N SER A 474 11.12 26.64 -9.31
CA SER A 474 11.68 25.68 -8.34
C SER A 474 12.77 26.24 -7.41
N GLY A 475 13.22 27.49 -7.62
CA GLY A 475 14.30 28.11 -6.82
C GLY A 475 15.66 27.42 -6.95
N LEU A 476 15.84 26.57 -7.96
CA LEU A 476 17.05 25.80 -8.25
C LEU A 476 18.15 26.65 -8.92
N ASP A 477 19.40 26.19 -8.80
CA ASP A 477 20.51 26.74 -9.59
C ASP A 477 20.37 26.40 -11.08
N GLN A 478 21.12 27.10 -11.94
CA GLN A 478 20.95 26.97 -13.38
C GLN A 478 21.23 25.55 -13.88
N GLY A 479 22.26 24.87 -13.38
CA GLY A 479 22.62 23.52 -13.80
C GLY A 479 21.58 22.48 -13.40
N ASP A 480 21.08 22.54 -12.16
CA ASP A 480 20.03 21.66 -11.67
C ASP A 480 18.70 21.88 -12.42
N ARG A 481 18.40 23.13 -12.79
CA ARG A 481 17.22 23.47 -13.61
C ARG A 481 17.28 22.82 -14.98
N GLU A 482 18.42 22.95 -15.67
CA GLU A 482 18.60 22.38 -16.99
C GLU A 482 18.48 20.86 -16.96
N ALA A 483 19.12 20.20 -16.00
CA ALA A 483 19.02 18.74 -15.82
C ALA A 483 17.58 18.28 -15.51
N MET A 484 16.87 18.98 -14.63
CA MET A 484 15.49 18.67 -14.28
C MET A 484 14.52 18.86 -15.46
N LEU A 485 14.72 19.92 -16.25
CA LEU A 485 13.93 20.18 -17.45
C LEU A 485 14.18 19.09 -18.50
N GLU A 486 15.45 18.75 -18.74
CA GLU A 486 15.83 17.70 -19.69
C GLU A 486 15.18 16.35 -19.31
N GLN A 487 15.23 15.99 -18.03
CA GLN A 487 14.60 14.78 -17.52
C GLN A 487 13.08 14.78 -17.76
N ARG A 488 12.38 15.88 -17.45
CA ARG A 488 10.93 15.99 -17.68
C ARG A 488 10.58 15.92 -19.16
N CYS A 489 11.34 16.60 -20.02
CA CYS A 489 11.17 16.53 -21.47
C CYS A 489 11.36 15.10 -22.00
N ARG A 490 12.36 14.38 -21.50
CA ARG A 490 12.62 12.98 -21.85
C ARG A 490 11.46 12.05 -21.45
N GLN A 491 10.87 12.26 -20.26
CA GLN A 491 9.68 11.51 -19.82
C GLN A 491 8.46 11.77 -20.71
N ILE A 492 8.23 13.03 -21.09
CA ILE A 492 7.14 13.42 -21.99
C ILE A 492 7.31 12.76 -23.37
N ASP A 493 8.53 12.78 -23.90
CA ASP A 493 8.84 12.20 -25.21
C ASP A 493 8.70 10.67 -25.19
N GLN A 494 9.06 10.02 -24.09
CA GLN A 494 8.91 8.58 -23.92
C GLN A 494 7.44 8.13 -23.97
N VAL A 495 6.52 8.85 -23.30
CA VAL A 495 5.07 8.56 -23.41
C VAL A 495 4.60 8.74 -24.85
N ALA A 496 5.05 9.81 -25.51
CA ALA A 496 4.69 10.09 -26.90
C ALA A 496 5.14 8.97 -27.85
N ASP A 497 6.34 8.43 -27.66
CA ASP A 497 6.87 7.29 -28.41
C ASP A 497 6.03 6.01 -28.16
N MET A 498 5.64 5.74 -26.92
CA MET A 498 4.79 4.58 -26.59
C MET A 498 3.41 4.68 -27.26
N LEU A 499 2.83 5.87 -27.34
CA LEU A 499 1.54 6.09 -28.00
C LEU A 499 1.62 5.91 -29.52
N ARG A 500 2.75 6.25 -30.15
CA ARG A 500 2.97 6.08 -31.59
C ARG A 500 3.39 4.66 -31.99
N SER A 501 3.90 3.86 -31.06
CA SER A 501 4.40 2.53 -31.35
C SER A 501 3.33 1.60 -31.93
N ALA A 502 3.65 0.84 -32.98
CA ALA A 502 2.77 -0.21 -33.50
C ALA A 502 2.80 -1.51 -32.67
N SER A 503 3.42 -1.49 -31.48
CA SER A 503 3.50 -2.63 -30.57
C SER A 503 2.36 -2.65 -29.55
N CYS A 504 2.26 -3.74 -28.80
CA CYS A 504 1.30 -3.88 -27.70
C CYS A 504 1.55 -2.82 -26.62
N PHE A 505 0.64 -1.86 -26.48
CA PHE A 505 0.78 -0.75 -25.54
C PHE A 505 0.91 -1.21 -24.08
N ARG A 506 0.15 -2.25 -23.70
CA ARG A 506 0.24 -2.88 -22.37
C ARG A 506 1.66 -3.41 -22.11
N ARG A 507 2.25 -4.10 -23.09
CA ARG A 507 3.62 -4.63 -22.97
C ARG A 507 4.62 -3.49 -22.81
N SER A 508 4.47 -2.40 -23.56
CA SER A 508 5.33 -1.22 -23.41
C SER A 508 5.27 -0.66 -21.99
N ILE A 509 4.08 -0.55 -21.39
CA ILE A 509 3.91 -0.10 -20.00
C ILE A 509 4.57 -1.09 -19.03
N THR A 510 4.30 -2.39 -19.13
CA THR A 510 4.87 -3.37 -18.19
C THR A 510 6.40 -3.43 -18.30
N SER A 511 6.95 -3.40 -19.52
CA SER A 511 8.40 -3.42 -19.76
C SER A 511 9.12 -2.17 -19.24
N TYR A 512 8.43 -1.01 -19.16
CA TYR A 512 8.96 0.21 -18.54
C TYR A 512 9.29 0.01 -17.05
N PHE A 513 8.44 -0.70 -16.31
CA PHE A 513 8.59 -0.93 -14.87
C PHE A 513 9.42 -2.18 -14.54
N GLU A 514 9.15 -3.31 -15.21
CA GLU A 514 9.71 -4.63 -14.86
C GLU A 514 11.00 -4.92 -15.63
N GLY A 515 11.04 -4.48 -16.89
CA GLY A 515 12.06 -4.85 -17.84
C GLY A 515 11.97 -6.25 -18.42
N ASP A 516 13.00 -6.64 -19.18
CA ASP A 516 13.12 -7.98 -19.77
C ASP A 516 13.63 -9.03 -18.77
N LYS A 517 13.16 -8.96 -17.51
CA LYS A 517 13.58 -9.94 -16.50
C LYS A 517 12.78 -11.24 -16.66
N ALA A 518 13.50 -12.35 -16.75
CA ALA A 518 12.94 -13.67 -16.56
C ALA A 518 12.36 -13.77 -15.13
N MET A 519 11.11 -14.24 -15.00
CA MET A 519 10.54 -14.61 -13.70
C MET A 519 11.48 -15.61 -13.01
N ARG A 520 12.16 -15.20 -11.94
CA ARG A 520 12.91 -16.13 -11.09
C ARG A 520 11.90 -17.08 -10.46
N ARG A 521 12.07 -18.40 -10.66
CA ARG A 521 11.25 -19.39 -9.96
C ARG A 521 11.62 -19.32 -8.47
N PRO A 522 10.65 -19.12 -7.56
CA PRO A 522 10.94 -19.09 -6.13
C PRO A 522 11.51 -20.44 -5.67
N PRO A 523 12.48 -20.45 -4.74
CA PRO A 523 13.01 -21.67 -4.15
C PRO A 523 11.91 -22.51 -3.48
N VAL A 524 12.16 -23.81 -3.30
CA VAL A 524 11.16 -24.74 -2.76
C VAL A 524 10.69 -24.33 -1.36
N SER A 525 11.58 -23.81 -0.53
CA SER A 525 11.28 -23.29 0.81
C SER A 525 10.23 -22.16 0.77
N GLU A 526 10.41 -21.18 -0.12
CA GLU A 526 9.45 -20.08 -0.32
C GLU A 526 8.11 -20.59 -0.89
N ARG A 527 8.14 -21.53 -1.84
CA ARG A 527 6.93 -22.13 -2.41
C ARG A 527 6.07 -22.86 -1.37
N ILE A 528 6.70 -23.52 -0.40
CA ILE A 528 6.01 -24.17 0.71
C ILE A 528 5.31 -23.12 1.58
N LEU A 529 5.98 -22.02 1.90
CA LEU A 529 5.39 -20.93 2.67
C LEU A 529 4.27 -20.22 1.89
N GLU A 530 4.43 -20.00 0.58
CA GLU A 530 3.36 -19.45 -0.27
C GLU A 530 2.13 -20.35 -0.28
N TRP A 531 2.32 -21.67 -0.36
CA TRP A 531 1.21 -22.62 -0.34
C TRP A 531 0.37 -22.55 0.94
N VAL A 532 1.03 -22.35 2.09
CA VAL A 532 0.36 -22.29 3.40
C VAL A 532 -0.19 -20.89 3.71
N PHE A 533 0.64 -19.86 3.52
CA PHE A 533 0.36 -18.52 4.03
C PHE A 533 -0.16 -17.54 2.98
N ALA A 534 -0.09 -17.84 1.68
CA ALA A 534 -0.57 -16.93 0.63
C ALA A 534 -1.88 -17.42 -0.02
N GLY A 535 -2.70 -16.48 -0.50
CA GLY A 535 -3.87 -16.77 -1.32
C GLY A 535 -3.45 -17.18 -2.74
N ARG A 536 -4.08 -18.21 -3.33
CA ARG A 536 -3.91 -18.53 -4.74
C ARG A 536 -4.59 -17.46 -5.59
N VAL A 537 -3.85 -16.85 -6.53
CA VAL A 537 -4.44 -15.98 -7.55
C VAL A 537 -5.08 -16.84 -8.63
N LYS A 538 -6.38 -16.67 -8.87
CA LYS A 538 -6.96 -17.13 -10.13
C LYS A 538 -6.33 -16.31 -11.25
N LYS A 539 -5.61 -16.94 -12.19
CA LYS A 539 -5.13 -16.27 -13.39
C LYS A 539 -6.34 -15.66 -14.11
N VAL A 540 -6.48 -14.34 -14.05
CA VAL A 540 -7.52 -13.63 -14.78
C VAL A 540 -7.15 -13.72 -16.26
N ARG A 541 -8.00 -14.34 -17.07
CA ARG A 541 -7.84 -14.34 -18.53
C ARG A 541 -8.10 -12.92 -19.03
N LEU A 542 -7.18 -12.37 -19.82
CA LEU A 542 -7.40 -11.08 -20.49
C LEU A 542 -8.59 -11.21 -21.45
N THR A 543 -9.64 -10.42 -21.22
CA THR A 543 -10.79 -10.29 -22.14
C THR A 543 -10.52 -9.25 -23.24
N ALA A 544 -9.61 -8.31 -22.97
CA ALA A 544 -9.18 -7.24 -23.87
C ALA A 544 -7.80 -6.71 -23.44
N CYS A 545 -6.91 -6.45 -24.40
CA CYS A 545 -5.54 -6.02 -24.12
C CYS A 545 -5.31 -4.53 -24.45
N CYS A 546 -5.19 -4.19 -25.73
CA CYS A 546 -5.01 -2.83 -26.22
C CYS A 546 -5.50 -2.70 -27.67
N ASP A 547 -5.58 -1.49 -28.20
CA ASP A 547 -6.00 -1.19 -29.58
C ASP A 547 -5.24 -1.99 -30.64
N CYS A 548 -3.92 -2.16 -30.47
CA CYS A 548 -3.09 -2.95 -31.37
C CYS A 548 -3.43 -4.45 -31.31
N CYS A 549 -3.51 -5.03 -30.11
CA CYS A 549 -3.80 -6.46 -29.95
C CYS A 549 -5.24 -6.85 -30.33
N ASN A 550 -6.16 -5.88 -30.31
CA ASN A 550 -7.59 -6.08 -30.58
C ASN A 550 -8.03 -5.38 -31.87
N ALA A 551 -7.10 -5.07 -32.78
CA ALA A 551 -7.37 -4.28 -34.00
C ALA A 551 -8.50 -4.84 -34.88
N GLU A 552 -8.53 -6.15 -35.10
CA GLU A 552 -9.59 -6.81 -35.90
C GLU A 552 -10.98 -6.65 -35.27
N GLU A 553 -11.08 -6.74 -33.95
CA GLU A 553 -12.34 -6.56 -33.25
C GLU A 553 -12.81 -5.10 -33.30
N ILE A 554 -11.88 -4.16 -33.12
CA ILE A 554 -12.16 -2.72 -33.24
C ILE A 554 -12.59 -2.37 -34.66
N LYS A 555 -11.96 -2.95 -35.69
CA LYS A 555 -12.35 -2.78 -37.09
C LYS A 555 -13.77 -3.27 -37.36
N LYS A 556 -14.17 -4.39 -36.74
CA LYS A 556 -15.51 -4.98 -36.89
C LYS A 556 -16.60 -4.18 -36.16
N ARG A 557 -16.35 -3.71 -34.94
CA ARG A 557 -17.37 -3.08 -34.08
C ARG A 557 -17.35 -1.54 -34.10
N GLY A 558 -16.29 -0.95 -34.64
CA GLY A 558 -15.92 0.44 -34.37
C GLY A 558 -15.43 0.64 -32.94
N LYS A 559 -14.76 1.77 -32.69
CA LYS A 559 -14.23 2.14 -31.35
C LYS A 559 -15.32 2.19 -30.28
N TYR A 560 -16.46 2.79 -30.57
CA TYR A 560 -17.59 2.90 -29.63
C TYR A 560 -18.20 1.53 -29.32
N GLY A 561 -18.43 0.70 -30.33
CA GLY A 561 -18.94 -0.66 -30.15
C GLY A 561 -17.98 -1.57 -29.37
N TYR A 562 -16.67 -1.37 -29.53
CA TYR A 562 -15.65 -2.06 -28.75
C TYR A 562 -15.66 -1.62 -27.27
N VAL A 563 -15.74 -0.32 -26.99
CA VAL A 563 -15.87 0.20 -25.61
C VAL A 563 -17.16 -0.32 -24.96
N ALA A 564 -18.29 -0.22 -25.66
CA ALA A 564 -19.59 -0.70 -25.20
C ALA A 564 -19.56 -2.19 -24.82
N ARG A 565 -18.91 -3.03 -25.63
CA ARG A 565 -18.72 -4.46 -25.34
C ARG A 565 -17.95 -4.67 -24.03
N ILE A 566 -16.85 -3.96 -23.82
CA ILE A 566 -16.01 -4.15 -22.64
C ILE A 566 -16.70 -3.67 -21.37
N VAL A 567 -17.30 -2.47 -21.42
CA VAL A 567 -18.00 -1.89 -20.27
C VAL A 567 -19.25 -2.70 -19.92
N GLY A 568 -19.92 -3.27 -20.93
CA GLY A 568 -21.11 -4.11 -20.74
C GLY A 568 -20.87 -5.45 -20.06
N GLY A 569 -19.63 -5.94 -20.01
CA GLY A 569 -19.26 -7.24 -19.41
C GLY A 569 -19.21 -8.36 -20.44
#